data_AF-A0AAN9AMM5-F1
#
_entry.id   AF-A0AAN9AMM5-F1
#
_cell.length_a   1.000
_cell.length_b   1.000
_cell.length_c   1.000
_cell.angle_alpha   90.00
_cell.angle_beta   90.00
_cell.angle_gamma   90.00
#
_symmetry.space_group_name_H-M   'P 1'
#
loop_
_entity.id
_entity.type
_entity.pdbx_description
1 polymer ?
#
loop_
_entity_poly.entity_id
_entity_poly.type
_entity_poly.pdbx_seq_one_letter_code
_entity_poly.pdbx_strand_id
1 'polypeptide(L)'
;MANQVRPEDESFSVVVCGKKGHGKSTVCNALLGSDTFPVGTPTETAGFGEVTKKGLRIKVVDTPDISTEDTKKKEKEAEVAKWKEFVSPEASCLLLVIRSDAPYTEEDFVAYRQVRRFWGKSSAREKLVVVFTCSEGQDVEEVGERMEAESPKWIAKVLTDSGGRYIVFKGKVGASHIIFKGCFIERGYGVVE
;
A
#
# COMPACT_ATOMS: atom_id res chain seq x y z
N MET A 1 4.75 21.73 29.57
CA MET A 1 5.95 20.86 29.51
C MET A 1 5.88 20.11 28.19
N ALA A 2 6.81 20.36 27.27
CA ALA A 2 6.83 19.71 25.96
C ALA A 2 7.25 18.26 26.14
N ASN A 3 6.39 17.33 25.72
CA ASN A 3 6.71 15.90 25.71
C ASN A 3 7.73 15.67 24.60
N GLN A 4 9.01 15.51 24.94
CA GLN A 4 10.04 15.13 23.97
C GLN A 4 9.85 13.65 23.62
N VAL A 5 9.31 13.39 22.44
CA VAL A 5 9.27 12.07 21.80
C VAL A 5 10.73 11.64 21.57
N ARG A 6 11.11 10.45 22.04
CA ARG A 6 12.49 9.96 21.86
C ARG A 6 12.68 9.56 20.39
N PRO A 7 13.91 9.62 19.83
CA PRO A 7 14.16 9.19 18.45
C PRO A 7 13.72 7.75 18.16
N GLU A 8 13.79 6.87 19.16
CA GLU A 8 13.28 5.49 19.10
C GLU A 8 11.74 5.34 19.12
N ASP A 9 10.98 6.43 19.32
CA ASP A 9 9.51 6.44 19.31
C ASP A 9 8.95 6.84 17.93
N GLU A 10 9.77 7.32 17.00
CA GLU A 10 9.32 7.68 15.66
C GLU A 10 9.22 6.41 14.79
N SER A 11 7.99 5.96 14.56
CA SER A 11 7.70 4.82 13.68
C SER A 11 6.81 5.24 12.52
N PHE A 12 7.12 4.73 11.33
CA PHE A 12 6.33 4.93 10.13
C PHE A 12 5.56 3.65 9.83
N SER A 13 4.23 3.70 9.93
CA SER A 13 3.37 2.53 9.77
C SER A 13 2.67 2.54 8.40
N VAL A 14 2.78 1.43 7.69
CA VAL A 14 2.25 1.25 6.34
C VAL A 14 1.27 0.09 6.33
N VAL A 15 0.07 0.33 5.83
CA VAL A 15 -0.92 -0.73 5.58
C VAL A 15 -1.04 -0.92 4.08
N VAL A 16 -0.85 -2.17 3.63
CA VAL A 16 -0.86 -2.52 2.20
C VAL A 16 -2.14 -3.28 1.86
N CYS A 17 -2.98 -2.64 1.07
CA CYS A 17 -4.35 -3.03 0.75
C CYS A 17 -4.53 -3.29 -0.76
N GLY A 18 -5.57 -4.03 -1.14
CA GLY A 18 -5.90 -4.28 -2.54
C GLY A 18 -6.37 -5.71 -2.82
N LYS A 19 -6.71 -5.97 -4.09
CA LYS A 19 -7.23 -7.25 -4.57
C LYS A 19 -6.20 -8.39 -4.45
N LYS A 20 -6.67 -9.64 -4.35
CA LYS A 20 -5.80 -10.83 -4.39
C LYS A 20 -4.92 -10.86 -5.65
N GLY A 21 -3.66 -11.23 -5.45
CA GLY A 21 -2.66 -11.36 -6.51
C GLY A 21 -2.14 -10.03 -7.09
N HIS A 22 -2.54 -8.87 -6.56
CA HIS A 22 -2.03 -7.58 -7.03
C HIS A 22 -0.59 -7.29 -6.60
N GLY A 23 0.06 -8.22 -5.90
CA GLY A 23 1.45 -8.08 -5.47
C GLY A 23 1.63 -7.39 -4.11
N LYS A 24 0.61 -7.39 -3.24
CA LYS A 24 0.69 -6.80 -1.89
C LYS A 24 1.88 -7.34 -1.08
N SER A 25 1.96 -8.65 -0.91
CA SER A 25 3.04 -9.29 -0.16
C SER A 25 4.43 -9.04 -0.78
N THR A 26 4.52 -8.95 -2.11
CA THR A 26 5.76 -8.58 -2.82
C THR A 26 6.19 -7.15 -2.47
N VAL A 27 5.26 -6.19 -2.52
CA VAL A 27 5.51 -4.81 -2.12
C VAL A 27 5.92 -4.76 -0.64
N CYS A 28 5.21 -5.48 0.24
CA CYS A 28 5.54 -5.55 1.66
C CYS A 28 6.97 -6.07 1.91
N ASN A 29 7.36 -7.16 1.25
CA ASN A 29 8.70 -7.72 1.36
C ASN A 29 9.77 -6.75 0.85
N ALA A 30 9.51 -6.02 -0.23
CA ALA A 30 10.41 -4.98 -0.73
C ALA A 30 10.57 -3.83 0.28
N LEU A 31 9.47 -3.37 0.90
CA LEU A 31 9.51 -2.36 1.97
C LEU A 31 10.34 -2.85 3.17
N LEU A 32 10.20 -4.12 3.55
CA LEU A 32 10.94 -4.73 4.66
C LEU A 32 12.41 -5.04 4.29
N GLY A 33 12.71 -5.25 3.02
CA GLY A 33 14.03 -5.71 2.56
C GLY A 33 14.29 -7.20 2.86
N SER A 34 13.24 -7.99 3.11
CA SER A 34 13.31 -9.41 3.43
C SER A 34 12.06 -10.16 2.97
N ASP A 35 12.20 -11.47 2.72
CA ASP A 35 11.08 -12.36 2.38
C ASP A 35 10.26 -12.75 3.62
N THR A 36 9.61 -11.76 4.24
CA THR A 36 8.84 -11.93 5.48
C THR A 36 7.47 -12.55 5.22
N PHE A 37 6.82 -12.17 4.13
CA PHE A 37 5.49 -12.65 3.76
C PHE A 37 5.56 -13.64 2.58
N PRO A 38 4.80 -14.74 2.62
CA PRO A 38 4.70 -15.66 1.49
C PRO A 38 4.16 -14.97 0.23
N VAL A 39 4.83 -15.17 -0.91
CA VAL A 39 4.38 -14.67 -2.22
C VAL A 39 3.85 -15.84 -3.05
N GLY A 40 2.77 -15.60 -3.81
CA GLY A 40 2.14 -16.62 -4.66
C GLY A 40 1.02 -17.41 -3.98
N THR A 41 0.88 -17.28 -2.66
CA THR A 41 -0.25 -17.82 -1.89
C THR A 41 -1.24 -16.73 -1.47
N PRO A 42 -2.52 -17.04 -1.28
CA PRO A 42 -3.49 -16.06 -0.77
C PRO A 42 -3.15 -15.65 0.68
N THR A 43 -3.12 -14.35 0.96
CA THR A 43 -3.09 -13.83 2.34
C THR A 43 -4.48 -13.99 2.96
N GLU A 44 -4.64 -14.94 3.89
CA GLU A 44 -5.93 -15.24 4.54
C GLU A 44 -6.16 -14.39 5.80
N THR A 45 -5.09 -14.08 6.53
CA THR A 45 -5.07 -13.18 7.69
C THR A 45 -3.96 -12.17 7.55
N ALA A 46 -4.07 -11.02 8.20
CA ALA A 46 -3.02 -10.01 8.13
C ALA A 46 -1.69 -10.49 8.68
N GLY A 47 -0.64 -10.19 7.92
CA GLY A 47 0.74 -10.33 8.35
C GLY A 47 1.26 -8.99 8.87
N PHE A 48 2.14 -9.05 9.86
CA PHE A 48 2.88 -7.90 10.39
C PHE A 48 4.38 -8.17 10.29
N GLY A 49 5.13 -7.15 9.86
CA GLY A 49 6.58 -7.16 9.86
C GLY A 49 7.12 -5.78 10.17
N GLU A 50 8.34 -5.72 10.68
CA GLU A 50 9.02 -4.46 10.97
C GLU A 50 10.50 -4.52 10.59
N VAL A 51 11.03 -3.36 10.20
CA VAL A 51 12.45 -3.17 9.92
C VAL A 51 12.87 -1.77 10.37
N THR A 52 14.10 -1.60 10.82
CA THR A 52 14.67 -0.28 11.07
C THR A 52 15.63 0.08 9.94
N LYS A 53 15.31 1.12 9.17
CA LYS A 53 16.15 1.65 8.07
C LYS A 53 16.57 3.08 8.40
N LYS A 54 17.88 3.36 8.36
CA LYS A 54 18.45 4.69 8.62
C LYS A 54 17.93 5.34 9.93
N GLY A 55 17.70 4.54 10.96
CA GLY A 55 17.19 4.99 12.27
C GLY A 55 15.66 5.11 12.37
N LEU A 56 14.91 4.96 11.27
CA LEU A 56 13.45 4.95 11.29
C LEU A 56 12.91 3.52 11.41
N ARG A 57 12.02 3.28 12.38
CA ARG A 57 11.27 2.02 12.48
C ARG A 57 10.10 2.01 11.49
N ILE A 58 10.14 1.13 10.51
CA ILE A 58 9.08 0.94 9.52
C ILE A 58 8.28 -0.30 9.91
N LYS A 59 6.96 -0.12 10.08
CA LYS A 59 6.00 -1.19 10.35
C LYS A 59 5.17 -1.44 9.10
N VAL A 60 5.07 -2.68 8.65
CA VAL A 60 4.34 -3.05 7.43
C VAL A 60 3.28 -4.09 7.76
N VAL A 61 2.04 -3.82 7.35
CA VAL A 61 0.91 -4.73 7.46
C VAL A 61 0.51 -5.20 6.06
N ASP A 62 0.67 -6.50 5.79
CA ASP A 62 0.10 -7.15 4.60
C ASP A 62 -1.34 -7.58 4.92
N THR A 63 -2.32 -7.09 4.16
CA THR A 63 -3.73 -7.40 4.45
C THR A 63 -4.27 -8.51 3.55
N PRO A 64 -5.30 -9.25 4.01
CA PRO A 64 -6.15 -10.06 3.14
C PRO A 64 -6.80 -9.28 2.00
N ASP A 65 -7.46 -10.01 1.11
CA ASP A 65 -8.23 -9.42 0.02
C ASP A 65 -9.44 -8.61 0.52
N ILE A 66 -9.50 -7.34 0.15
CA ILE A 66 -10.60 -6.42 0.47
C ILE A 66 -11.49 -6.06 -0.74
N SER A 67 -11.26 -6.69 -1.89
CA SER A 67 -11.94 -6.36 -3.15
C SER A 67 -13.30 -7.05 -3.31
N THR A 68 -13.70 -7.87 -2.34
CA THR A 68 -15.00 -8.56 -2.33
C THR A 68 -16.07 -7.73 -1.61
N GLU A 69 -17.34 -7.89 -2.00
CA GLU A 69 -18.46 -7.22 -1.33
C GLU A 69 -18.78 -7.78 0.06
N ASP A 70 -19.70 -7.11 0.77
CA ASP A 70 -19.93 -7.16 2.22
C ASP A 70 -20.67 -8.41 2.73
N THR A 71 -20.69 -9.52 2.00
CA THR A 71 -21.34 -10.77 2.45
C THR A 71 -20.77 -11.30 3.77
N LYS A 72 -19.56 -10.86 4.15
CA LYS A 72 -18.82 -11.19 5.38
C LYS A 72 -18.40 -9.94 6.18
N LYS A 73 -19.26 -8.93 6.26
CA LYS A 73 -18.96 -7.64 6.92
C LYS A 73 -18.35 -7.75 8.32
N LYS A 74 -18.87 -8.62 9.20
CA LYS A 74 -18.35 -8.79 10.59
C LYS A 74 -16.94 -9.36 10.64
N GLU A 75 -16.64 -10.36 9.81
CA GLU A 75 -15.30 -10.96 9.71
C GLU A 75 -14.30 -9.91 9.23
N LYS A 76 -14.68 -9.11 8.22
CA LYS A 76 -13.85 -8.01 7.70
C LYS A 76 -13.59 -6.94 8.77
N GLU A 77 -14.60 -6.54 9.53
CA GLU A 77 -14.45 -5.54 10.60
C GLU A 77 -13.54 -6.03 11.73
N ALA A 78 -13.65 -7.30 12.12
CA ALA A 78 -12.76 -7.92 13.11
C ALA A 78 -11.31 -7.99 12.61
N GLU A 79 -11.12 -8.33 11.33
CA GLU A 79 -9.80 -8.41 10.71
C GLU A 79 -9.16 -7.01 10.59
N VAL A 80 -9.93 -6.00 10.18
CA VAL A 80 -9.50 -4.59 10.16
C VAL A 80 -9.11 -4.08 11.55
N ALA A 81 -9.79 -4.53 12.61
CA ALA A 81 -9.42 -4.16 13.97
C ALA A 81 -7.98 -4.61 14.30
N LYS A 82 -7.60 -5.84 13.92
CA LYS A 82 -6.22 -6.33 14.08
C LYS A 82 -5.20 -5.47 13.31
N TRP A 83 -5.54 -5.05 12.08
CA TRP A 83 -4.65 -4.20 11.29
C TRP A 83 -4.38 -2.87 11.99
N LYS A 84 -5.43 -2.29 12.60
CA LYS A 84 -5.35 -1.03 13.35
C LYS A 84 -4.52 -1.17 14.63
N GLU A 85 -4.56 -2.32 15.29
CA GLU A 85 -3.70 -2.60 16.45
C GLU A 85 -2.21 -2.54 16.08
N PHE A 86 -1.82 -3.09 14.93
CA PHE A 86 -0.43 -3.06 14.46
C PHE A 86 0.10 -1.65 14.13
N VAL A 87 -0.80 -0.72 13.80
CA VAL A 87 -0.44 0.64 13.34
C VAL A 87 -0.86 1.74 14.32
N SER A 88 -1.17 1.40 15.57
CA SER A 88 -1.56 2.37 16.60
C SER A 88 -0.49 3.48 16.79
N PRO A 89 -0.89 4.76 16.97
CA PRO A 89 -2.26 5.27 17.09
C PRO A 89 -3.00 5.39 15.75
N GLU A 90 -2.30 5.50 14.63
CA GLU A 90 -2.88 5.51 13.29
C GLU A 90 -1.84 5.14 12.22
N ALA A 91 -2.31 4.60 11.09
CA ALA A 91 -1.46 4.38 9.91
C ALA A 91 -0.84 5.71 9.45
N SER A 92 0.47 5.70 9.16
CA SER A 92 1.17 6.81 8.50
C SER A 92 0.88 6.84 7.01
N CYS A 93 0.74 5.66 6.38
CA CYS A 93 0.48 5.53 4.94
C CYS A 93 -0.43 4.34 4.62
N LEU A 94 -1.28 4.51 3.61
CA LEU A 94 -2.15 3.46 3.06
C LEU A 94 -1.74 3.22 1.61
N LEU A 95 -1.23 2.03 1.31
CA LEU A 95 -0.89 1.64 -0.06
C LEU A 95 -2.06 0.86 -0.67
N LEU A 96 -2.63 1.36 -1.77
CA LEU A 96 -3.58 0.60 -2.57
C LEU A 96 -2.86 -0.01 -3.77
N VAL A 97 -2.65 -1.32 -3.75
CA VAL A 97 -1.89 -2.04 -4.76
C VAL A 97 -2.78 -2.50 -5.90
N ILE A 98 -2.40 -2.14 -7.11
CA ILE A 98 -3.10 -2.47 -8.35
C ILE A 98 -2.08 -2.98 -9.37
N ARG A 99 -2.29 -4.18 -9.92
CA ARG A 99 -1.40 -4.66 -10.99
C ARG A 99 -1.72 -3.96 -12.31
N SER A 100 -0.69 -3.61 -13.06
CA SER A 100 -0.80 -2.79 -14.26
C SER A 100 -0.92 -3.58 -15.57
N ASP A 101 -0.74 -4.90 -15.53
CA ASP A 101 -0.87 -5.82 -16.68
C ASP A 101 -2.28 -6.42 -16.83
N ALA A 102 -3.17 -6.17 -15.88
CA ALA A 102 -4.55 -6.66 -15.93
C ALA A 102 -5.54 -5.53 -16.19
N PRO A 103 -6.68 -5.83 -16.85
CA PRO A 103 -7.78 -4.89 -16.91
C PRO A 103 -8.25 -4.52 -15.50
N TYR A 104 -8.38 -3.22 -15.27
CA TYR A 104 -8.97 -2.64 -14.08
C TYR A 104 -10.43 -3.09 -13.92
N THR A 105 -10.78 -3.70 -12.78
CA THR A 105 -12.12 -4.26 -12.55
C THR A 105 -12.90 -3.50 -11.49
N GLU A 106 -14.21 -3.77 -11.40
CA GLU A 106 -15.06 -3.22 -10.34
C GLU A 106 -14.58 -3.62 -8.93
N GLU A 107 -13.97 -4.80 -8.79
CA GLU A 107 -13.39 -5.27 -7.53
C GLU A 107 -12.26 -4.35 -7.06
N ASP A 108 -11.45 -3.80 -7.97
CA ASP A 108 -10.41 -2.84 -7.60
C ASP A 108 -11.01 -1.54 -7.04
N PHE A 109 -12.12 -1.11 -7.62
CA PHE A 109 -12.87 0.03 -7.10
C PHE A 109 -13.56 -0.29 -5.76
N VAL A 110 -14.02 -1.52 -5.54
CA VAL A 110 -14.50 -2.00 -4.22
C VAL A 110 -13.39 -1.91 -3.19
N ALA A 111 -12.19 -2.39 -3.49
CA ALA A 111 -11.03 -2.30 -2.58
C ALA A 111 -10.76 -0.85 -2.17
N TYR A 112 -10.76 0.07 -3.14
CA TYR A 112 -10.65 1.51 -2.87
C TYR A 112 -11.75 2.03 -1.92
N ARG A 113 -13.02 1.68 -2.16
CA ARG A 113 -14.14 2.08 -1.29
C ARG A 113 -13.98 1.54 0.14
N GLN A 114 -13.50 0.32 0.29
CA GLN A 114 -13.25 -0.30 1.59
C GLN A 114 -12.14 0.41 2.37
N VAL A 115 -11.02 0.77 1.72
CA VAL A 115 -9.94 1.56 2.37
C VAL A 115 -10.50 2.86 2.96
N ARG A 116 -11.29 3.62 2.18
CA ARG A 116 -11.92 4.86 2.66
C ARG A 116 -12.90 4.64 3.80
N ARG A 117 -13.60 3.51 3.79
CA ARG A 117 -14.55 3.15 4.84
C ARG A 117 -13.83 2.86 6.15
N PHE A 118 -12.75 2.06 6.09
CA PHE A 118 -12.03 1.61 7.28
C PHE A 118 -11.21 2.71 7.96
N TRP A 119 -10.61 3.62 7.18
CA TRP A 119 -9.81 4.74 7.71
C TRP A 119 -10.55 6.08 7.77
N GLY A 120 -11.78 6.14 7.25
CA GLY A 120 -12.52 7.39 7.12
C GLY A 120 -12.09 8.18 5.88
N LYS A 121 -13.05 8.84 5.22
CA LYS A 121 -12.84 9.44 3.90
C LYS A 121 -11.73 10.49 3.87
N SER A 122 -11.61 11.33 4.91
CA SER A 122 -10.61 12.41 4.97
C SER A 122 -9.23 11.88 5.30
N SER A 123 -9.07 11.09 6.36
CA SER A 123 -7.77 10.49 6.73
C SER A 123 -7.23 9.58 5.62
N ALA A 124 -8.09 8.76 5.01
CA ALA A 124 -7.68 7.95 3.86
C ALA A 124 -7.18 8.83 2.70
N ARG A 125 -7.88 9.94 2.40
CA ARG A 125 -7.46 10.88 1.35
C ARG A 125 -6.05 11.42 1.61
N GLU A 126 -5.73 11.76 2.85
CA GLU A 126 -4.44 12.33 3.25
C GLU A 126 -3.30 11.32 3.29
N LYS A 127 -3.57 10.01 3.28
CA LYS A 127 -2.57 8.95 3.50
C LYS A 127 -2.43 7.97 2.36
N LEU A 128 -3.40 7.97 1.44
CA LEU A 128 -3.47 7.06 0.32
C LEU A 128 -2.36 7.34 -0.69
N VAL A 129 -1.66 6.27 -1.08
CA VAL A 129 -0.77 6.20 -2.22
C VAL A 129 -1.19 5.00 -3.06
N VAL A 130 -1.34 5.19 -4.37
CA VAL A 130 -1.65 4.08 -5.29
C VAL A 130 -0.34 3.41 -5.71
N VAL A 131 -0.25 2.09 -5.68
CA VAL A 131 0.94 1.36 -6.13
C VAL A 131 0.56 0.53 -7.35
N PHE A 132 1.11 0.87 -8.51
CA PHE A 132 0.98 0.11 -9.73
C PHE A 132 2.10 -0.92 -9.82
N THR A 133 1.77 -2.20 -9.67
CA THR A 133 2.76 -3.29 -9.81
C THR A 133 2.90 -3.69 -11.28
N CYS A 134 4.14 -3.90 -11.71
CA CYS A 134 4.48 -4.28 -13.08
C CYS A 134 4.91 -5.74 -13.13
N SER A 135 4.49 -6.44 -14.19
CA SER A 135 5.02 -7.76 -14.51
C SER A 135 6.39 -7.66 -15.20
N GLU A 136 7.06 -8.80 -15.34
CA GLU A 136 8.41 -8.89 -15.94
C GLU A 136 8.51 -8.24 -17.33
N GLY A 137 7.44 -8.33 -18.14
CA GLY A 137 7.42 -7.80 -19.50
C GLY A 137 7.07 -6.31 -19.62
N GLN A 138 6.74 -5.63 -18.51
CA GLN A 138 6.37 -4.22 -18.53
C GLN A 138 7.56 -3.32 -18.18
N ASP A 139 7.64 -2.19 -18.86
CA ASP A 139 8.55 -1.09 -18.51
C ASP A 139 7.87 -0.15 -17.49
N VAL A 140 8.61 0.30 -16.47
CA VAL A 140 8.00 1.08 -15.38
C VAL A 140 7.70 2.51 -15.81
N GLU A 141 8.53 3.09 -16.67
CA GLU A 141 8.32 4.40 -17.26
C GLU A 141 7.08 4.41 -18.14
N GLU A 142 6.95 3.43 -19.05
CA GLU A 142 5.76 3.29 -19.91
C GLU A 142 4.47 3.12 -19.09
N VAL A 143 4.52 2.34 -18.01
CA VAL A 143 3.37 2.21 -17.10
C VAL A 143 3.04 3.54 -16.44
N GLY A 144 4.04 4.28 -15.97
CA GLY A 144 3.85 5.61 -15.38
C GLY A 144 3.20 6.59 -16.34
N GLU A 145 3.71 6.70 -17.56
CA GLU A 145 3.16 7.57 -18.60
C GLU A 145 1.71 7.20 -18.94
N ARG A 146 1.42 5.90 -19.09
CA ARG A 146 0.05 5.43 -19.33
C ARG A 146 -0.91 5.77 -18.19
N MET A 147 -0.45 5.76 -16.93
CA MET A 147 -1.29 6.15 -15.79
C MET A 147 -1.61 7.65 -15.80
N GLU A 148 -0.73 8.48 -16.35
CA GLU A 148 -0.98 9.92 -16.50
C GLU A 148 -1.90 10.21 -17.69
N ALA A 149 -1.76 9.48 -18.80
CA ALA A 149 -2.43 9.77 -20.07
C ALA A 149 -3.76 9.02 -20.30
N GLU A 150 -3.86 7.75 -19.90
CA GLU A 150 -4.89 6.81 -20.36
C GLU A 150 -5.66 6.12 -19.22
N SER A 151 -5.53 6.64 -18.00
CA SER A 151 -6.19 6.05 -16.84
C SER A 151 -7.72 5.96 -17.02
N PRO A 152 -8.34 4.80 -16.75
CA PRO A 152 -9.80 4.71 -16.65
C PRO A 152 -10.35 5.78 -15.70
N LYS A 153 -11.58 6.26 -15.96
CA LYS A 153 -12.21 7.33 -15.17
C LYS A 153 -12.18 7.09 -13.66
N TRP A 154 -12.34 5.84 -13.22
CA TRP A 154 -12.30 5.52 -11.79
C TRP A 154 -10.88 5.55 -11.22
N ILE A 155 -9.85 5.13 -11.97
CA ILE A 155 -8.43 5.28 -11.57
C ILE A 155 -8.09 6.76 -11.45
N ALA A 156 -8.49 7.59 -12.42
CA ALA A 156 -8.31 9.03 -12.36
C ALA A 156 -8.97 9.63 -11.08
N LYS A 157 -10.15 9.12 -10.68
CA LYS A 157 -10.79 9.50 -9.42
C LYS A 157 -9.97 9.07 -8.19
N VAL A 158 -9.42 7.86 -8.18
CA VAL A 158 -8.58 7.38 -7.07
C VAL A 158 -7.30 8.20 -6.97
N LEU A 159 -6.65 8.51 -8.09
CA LEU A 159 -5.47 9.37 -8.15
C LEU A 159 -5.79 10.80 -7.71
N THR A 160 -6.95 11.34 -8.10
CA THR A 160 -7.40 12.66 -7.61
C THR A 160 -7.62 12.65 -6.09
N ASP A 161 -8.26 11.60 -5.58
CA ASP A 161 -8.47 11.44 -4.14
C ASP A 161 -7.13 11.18 -3.42
N SER A 162 -6.15 10.51 -4.03
CA SER A 162 -4.80 10.39 -3.46
C SER A 162 -3.97 11.67 -3.60
N GLY A 163 -4.48 12.74 -4.22
CA GLY A 163 -3.71 13.98 -4.44
C GLY A 163 -2.58 13.81 -5.47
N GLY A 164 -2.75 12.89 -6.43
CA GLY A 164 -1.75 12.57 -7.45
C GLY A 164 -0.62 11.65 -6.96
N ARG A 165 -0.76 11.07 -5.76
CA ARG A 165 0.24 10.16 -5.19
C ARG A 165 0.12 8.78 -5.77
N TYR A 166 1.15 8.36 -6.49
CA TYR A 166 1.30 6.98 -6.88
C TYR A 166 2.77 6.56 -6.99
N ILE A 167 2.95 5.24 -6.98
CA ILE A 167 4.22 4.56 -7.17
C ILE A 167 4.04 3.58 -8.33
N VAL A 168 5.02 3.47 -9.21
CA VAL A 168 5.14 2.35 -10.14
C VAL A 168 6.22 1.43 -9.59
N PHE A 169 5.89 0.17 -9.37
CA PHE A 169 6.75 -0.81 -8.71
C PHE A 169 6.98 -2.02 -9.61
N LYS A 170 8.24 -2.37 -9.83
CA LYS A 170 8.64 -3.63 -10.46
C LYS A 170 9.73 -4.29 -9.63
N GLY A 171 9.62 -5.58 -9.40
CA GLY A 171 10.71 -6.38 -8.85
C GLY A 171 10.37 -7.06 -7.51
N LYS A 172 11.43 -7.40 -6.79
CA LYS A 172 11.41 -8.21 -5.56
C LYS A 172 12.50 -7.73 -4.59
N VAL A 173 12.57 -8.38 -3.42
CA VAL A 173 13.60 -8.12 -2.42
C VAL A 173 15.00 -8.08 -3.07
N GLY A 174 15.74 -7.00 -2.83
CA GLY A 174 17.11 -6.79 -3.32
C GLY A 174 17.25 -6.43 -4.80
N ALA A 175 16.15 -6.38 -5.57
CA ALA A 175 16.14 -5.96 -6.97
C ALA A 175 14.79 -5.37 -7.34
N SER A 176 14.61 -4.07 -7.11
CA SER A 176 13.38 -3.34 -7.41
C SER A 176 13.67 -2.09 -8.24
N HIS A 177 12.80 -1.79 -9.20
CA HIS A 177 12.77 -0.52 -9.94
C HIS A 177 11.47 0.20 -9.59
N ILE A 178 11.59 1.42 -9.07
CA ILE A 178 10.48 2.15 -8.47
C ILE A 178 10.47 3.60 -8.93
N ILE A 179 9.33 4.06 -9.42
CA ILE A 179 9.07 5.46 -9.74
C ILE A 179 8.10 6.03 -8.70
N PHE A 180 8.48 7.14 -8.06
CA PHE A 180 7.61 7.88 -7.14
C PHE A 180 7.03 9.12 -7.82
N LYS A 181 5.73 9.32 -7.66
CA LYS A 181 5.03 10.49 -8.22
C LYS A 181 4.14 11.10 -7.14
N GLY A 182 4.37 12.39 -6.86
CA GLY A 182 3.66 13.16 -5.83
C GLY A 182 3.83 12.65 -4.40
N CYS A 183 4.70 11.66 -4.16
CA CYS A 183 4.79 10.93 -2.89
C CYS A 183 5.71 11.62 -1.87
N PHE A 184 5.22 11.77 -0.64
CA PHE A 184 6.03 12.24 0.50
C PHE A 184 7.12 11.23 0.94
N ILE A 185 7.05 10.00 0.43
CA ILE A 185 8.03 8.93 0.71
C ILE A 185 9.42 9.27 0.14
N GLU A 186 9.51 10.16 -0.86
CA GLU A 186 10.79 10.60 -1.47
C GLU A 186 11.73 11.36 -0.51
N ARG A 187 11.23 12.01 0.56
CA ARG A 187 12.01 13.07 1.24
C ARG A 187 12.63 12.73 2.59
N GLY A 188 12.69 11.46 3.03
CA GLY A 188 13.41 11.23 4.29
C GLY A 188 13.58 9.81 4.81
N TYR A 189 12.95 8.78 4.21
CA TYR A 189 12.79 7.51 4.92
C TYR A 189 13.52 6.31 4.33
N GLY A 190 14.22 6.45 3.19
CA GLY A 190 15.05 5.37 2.62
C GLY A 190 14.32 4.02 2.50
N VAL A 191 13.00 4.07 2.31
CA VAL A 191 12.10 2.91 2.46
C VAL A 191 12.36 1.89 1.34
N VAL A 192 12.92 2.35 0.23
CA VAL A 192 13.18 1.56 -0.96
C VAL A 192 14.45 2.10 -1.61
N GLU A 193 15.58 1.54 -1.19
CA GLU A 193 16.84 1.50 -1.96
C GLU A 193 16.97 0.09 -2.54
#